data_AF-A0A2D7L5I4-F1
#
_entry.id   AF-A0A2D7L5I4-F1
#
_cell.length_a   1.000
_cell.length_b   1.000
_cell.length_c   1.000
_cell.angle_alpha   90.00
_cell.angle_beta   90.00
_cell.angle_gamma   90.00
#
_symmetry.space_group_name_H-M   'P 1'
#
loop_
_entity.id
_entity.type
_entity.pdbx_description
1 polymer ?
#
loop_
_entity_poly.entity_id
_entity_poly.type
_entity_poly.pdbx_seq_one_letter_code
_entity_poly.pdbx_strand_id
1 'polypeptide(L)' 'MSFNVEEFKKRFKERADAVKDRPMPPVGGDERMLFMKQAELDFQDYMIISDSTFEVTDEFLIFKYKLDT' A
#
# COMPACT_ATOMS: atom_id res chain seq x y z
N MET A 1 10.35 18.40 -12.84
CA MET A 1 9.61 17.12 -12.80
C MET A 1 8.22 17.42 -12.26
N SER A 2 7.14 17.10 -12.98
CA SER A 2 5.79 17.25 -12.43
C SER A 2 5.41 15.98 -11.66
N PHE A 3 4.76 16.14 -10.51
CA PHE A 3 4.20 15.01 -9.78
C PHE A 3 2.99 14.44 -10.55
N ASN A 4 2.97 13.12 -10.76
CA ASN A 4 1.85 12.42 -11.38
C ASN A 4 1.19 11.47 -10.38
N VAL A 5 -0.07 11.74 -10.03
CA VAL A 5 -0.81 10.99 -9.02
C VAL A 5 -1.12 9.57 -9.48
N GLU A 6 -1.38 9.36 -10.78
CA GLU A 6 -1.63 8.02 -11.33
C GLU A 6 -0.39 7.14 -11.25
N GLU A 7 0.77 7.70 -11.63
CA GLU A 7 2.03 6.98 -11.50
C GLU A 7 2.37 6.70 -10.03
N PHE A 8 2.05 7.64 -9.13
CA PHE A 8 2.17 7.44 -7.69
C PHE A 8 1.32 6.26 -7.22
N LYS A 9 0.03 6.23 -7.56
CA LYS A 9 -0.86 5.10 -7.23
C LYS A 9 -0.35 3.78 -7.81
N LYS A 10 0.13 3.78 -9.06
CA LYS A 10 0.72 2.60 -9.70
C LYS A 10 1.88 2.03 -8.91
N ARG A 11 2.81 2.87 -8.43
CA ARG A 11 3.92 2.42 -7.57
C ARG A 11 3.44 1.81 -6.25
N PHE A 12 2.36 2.32 -5.67
CA PHE A 12 1.77 1.70 -4.47
C PHE A 12 1.09 0.36 -4.77
N LYS A 13 0.44 0.23 -5.93
CA LYS A 13 -0.10 -1.05 -6.38
C LYS A 13 1.01 -2.09 -6.56
N GLU A 14 2.11 -1.71 -7.23
CA GLU A 14 3.27 -2.57 -7.42
C GLU A 14 3.90 -3.03 -6.09
N ARG A 15 3.94 -2.14 -5.08
CA ARG A 15 4.40 -2.50 -3.72
C ARG A 15 3.47 -3.49 -3.04
N ALA A 16 2.15 -3.30 -3.14
CA ALA A 16 1.17 -4.24 -2.58
C ALA A 16 1.34 -5.64 -3.18
N ASP A 17 1.53 -5.72 -4.50
CA ASP A 17 1.74 -7.00 -5.18
C ASP A 17 3.10 -7.62 -4.77
N ALA A 18 4.16 -6.82 -4.64
CA ALA A 18 5.47 -7.28 -4.17
C ALA A 18 5.45 -7.83 -2.72
N VAL A 19 4.57 -7.32 -1.85
CA VAL A 19 4.41 -7.84 -0.47
C VAL A 19 3.88 -9.28 -0.50
N LYS A 20 2.98 -9.60 -1.44
CA LYS A 20 2.44 -10.96 -1.60
C LYS A 20 3.47 -11.95 -2.12
N ASP A 21 4.33 -11.49 -3.03
CA ASP A 21 5.34 -12.33 -3.69
C ASP A 21 6.65 -12.46 -2.89
N ARG A 22 6.76 -11.72 -1.78
CA ARG A 22 7.95 -11.73 -0.94
C ARG A 22 8.21 -13.12 -0.35
N PRO A 23 9.40 -13.71 -0.57
CA PRO A 23 9.75 -14.95 0.10
C PRO A 23 9.87 -14.72 1.60
N MET A 24 9.32 -15.65 2.38
CA MET A 24 9.47 -15.62 3.82
C MET A 24 10.94 -15.82 4.21
N PRO A 25 11.55 -14.92 5.00
CA PRO A 25 12.91 -15.12 5.47
C PRO A 25 12.98 -16.38 6.36
N PRO A 26 14.16 -16.99 6.54
CA PRO A 26 14.33 -18.17 7.38
C PRO A 26 14.28 -17.81 8.87
N VAL A 27 13.11 -17.35 9.33
CA VAL A 27 12.81 -16.98 10.73
C VAL A 27 11.80 -17.97 11.33
N GLY A 28 11.99 -18.30 12.61
CA GLY A 28 11.15 -19.25 13.34
C GLY A 28 10.34 -18.59 14.46
N GLY A 29 9.37 -19.33 15.00
CA GLY A 29 8.64 -18.94 16.21
C GLY A 29 7.98 -17.56 16.11
N ASP A 30 8.17 -16.73 17.14
CA ASP A 30 7.51 -15.42 17.28
C ASP A 30 7.93 -14.41 16.20
N GLU A 31 9.19 -14.45 15.76
CA GLU A 31 9.69 -13.58 14.67
C GLU A 31 8.94 -13.83 13.37
N ARG A 32 8.57 -15.09 13.10
CA ARG A 32 7.77 -15.46 11.93
C ARG A 32 6.39 -14.81 11.97
N MET A 33 5.75 -14.76 13.14
CA MET A 33 4.43 -14.15 13.31
C MET A 33 4.47 -12.62 13.17
N LEU A 34 5.48 -11.98 13.76
CA LEU A 34 5.72 -10.54 13.59
C LEU A 34 5.95 -10.19 12.13
N PHE A 35 6.72 -11.02 11.42
CA PHE A 35 6.98 -10.85 10.01
C PHE A 35 5.71 -10.90 9.15
N MET A 36 4.83 -11.89 9.40
CA MET A 36 3.55 -12.00 8.70
C MET A 36 2.62 -10.83 9.00
N LYS A 37 2.53 -10.41 10.27
CA LYS A 37 1.70 -9.26 10.67
C LYS A 37 2.17 -7.97 10.02
N GLN A 38 3.49 -7.76 9.93
CA GLN A 38 4.03 -6.60 9.24
C GLN A 38 3.68 -6.63 7.75
N ALA A 39 3.83 -7.78 7.09
CA ALA A 39 3.45 -7.92 5.68
C ALA A 39 1.95 -7.65 5.45
N GLU A 40 1.08 -8.08 6.36
CA GLU A 40 -0.36 -7.79 6.28
C GLU A 40 -0.66 -6.28 6.38
N LEU A 41 -0.03 -5.59 7.33
CA LEU A 41 -0.16 -4.14 7.49
C LEU A 41 0.37 -3.39 6.27
N ASP A 42 1.58 -3.74 5.80
CA ASP A 42 2.18 -3.12 4.61
C ASP A 42 1.28 -3.31 3.39
N PHE A 43 0.74 -4.51 3.20
CA PHE A 43 -0.19 -4.80 2.11
C PHE A 43 -1.45 -3.92 2.21
N GLN A 44 -2.07 -3.84 3.38
CA GLN A 44 -3.27 -3.05 3.61
C GLN A 44 -3.02 -1.56 3.33
N ASP A 45 -1.93 -1.00 3.86
CA ASP A 45 -1.59 0.42 3.68
C ASP A 45 -1.34 0.75 2.20
N TYR A 46 -0.63 -0.13 1.48
CA TYR A 46 -0.39 0.05 0.06
C TYR A 46 -1.67 -0.05 -0.77
N MET A 47 -2.54 -0.99 -0.42
CA MET A 47 -3.84 -1.14 -1.08
C MET A 47 -4.71 0.11 -0.87
N ILE A 48 -4.79 0.65 0.35
CA ILE A 48 -5.57 1.85 0.66
C ILE A 48 -5.19 3.00 -0.27
N ILE A 49 -3.90 3.29 -0.43
CA ILE A 49 -3.45 4.37 -1.31
C ILE A 49 -3.66 4.03 -2.78
N SER A 50 -3.38 2.80 -3.19
CA SER A 50 -3.48 2.38 -4.59
C SER A 50 -4.93 2.39 -5.11
N ASP A 51 -5.90 2.06 -4.26
CA ASP A 51 -7.31 1.93 -4.61
C ASP A 51 -8.13 3.19 -4.29
N SER A 52 -7.54 4.12 -3.52
CA SER A 52 -8.15 5.42 -3.26
C SER A 52 -8.42 6.19 -4.56
N THR A 53 -9.58 6.82 -4.63
CA THR A 53 -9.82 7.91 -5.58
C THR A 53 -9.08 9.15 -5.12
N PHE A 54 -8.73 10.07 -6.03
CA PHE A 54 -8.08 11.32 -5.64
C PHE A 54 -8.74 12.53 -6.28
N GLU A 55 -8.54 13.68 -5.64
CA GLU A 55 -9.00 14.99 -6.08
C GLU A 55 -7.88 16.00 -5.85
N VAL A 56 -7.62 16.85 -6.85
CA VAL A 56 -6.63 17.92 -6.77
C VAL A 56 -7.39 19.23 -6.71
N THR A 57 -7.16 20.00 -5.66
CA THR A 57 -7.67 21.36 -5.47
C THR A 57 -6.52 22.37 -5.54
N ASP A 58 -6.82 23.65 -5.40
CA ASP A 58 -5.81 24.72 -5.45
C ASP A 58 -4.74 24.60 -4.35
N GLU A 59 -5.08 23.98 -3.21
CA GLU A 59 -4.20 23.88 -2.05
C GLU A 59 -3.84 22.43 -1.66
N PHE A 60 -4.63 21.44 -2.11
CA PHE A 60 -4.53 20.08 -1.59
C PHE A 60 -4.62 19.00 -2.65
N LEU A 61 -3.93 17.88 -2.37
CA LEU A 61 -4.20 16.58 -2.96
C LEU A 61 -4.91 15.72 -1.93
N ILE A 62 -6.13 15.30 -2.24
CA ILE A 62 -7.00 14.56 -1.33
C ILE A 62 -7.16 13.14 -1.84
N PHE A 63 -6.90 12.14 -1.00
CA PHE A 63 -7.21 10.74 -1.28
C PHE A 63 -8.47 10.33 -0.52
N LYS A 64 -9.38 9.64 -1.22
CA LYS A 64 -10.66 9.15 -0.71
C LYS A 64 -10.73 7.65 -0.94
N TYR A 65 -10.66 6.89 0.14
CA TYR A 65 -10.85 5.44 0.14
C TYR A 65 -12.32 5.11 0.44
N LYS A 66 -12.91 4.22 -0.36
CA LYS A 66 -14.29 3.78 -0.14
C LYS A 66 -14.32 2.69 0.91
N LEU A 67 -15.06 2.91 2.00
CA LEU A 67 -15.31 1.86 2.99
C LEU A 67 -16.50 1.01 2.55
N ASP A 68 -16.36 -0.30 2.66
CA ASP A 68 -17.46 -1.25 2.49
C ASP A 68 -18.37 -1.14 3.72
N THR A 69 -19.40 -0.30 3.64
CA THR A 69 -20.44 -0.15 4.67
C THR A 69 -21.73 -0.81 4.20
#